data_AF-A0A9W6CQF2-F1
#
_entry.id   AF-A0A9W6CQF2-F1
#
_cell.length_a   1.000
_cell.length_b   1.000
_cell.length_c   1.000
_cell.angle_alpha   90.00
_cell.angle_beta   90.00
_cell.angle_gamma   90.00
#
_symmetry.space_group_name_H-M   'P 1'
#
loop_
_entity.id
_entity.type
_entity.pdbx_description
1 polymer ?
#
loop_
_entity_poly.entity_id
_entity_poly.type
_entity_poly.pdbx_seq_one_letter_code
_entity_poly.pdbx_strand_id
1 'polypeptide(L)' 'MSLSIWRQCPDLMVRLTAAQNHPANTSIDIMTFAGMCETREELERHVERFERAAAAFIPPRRNCRRIA' A
#
# COMPACT_ATOMS: atom_id res chain seq x y z
N MET A 1 14.63 22.55 3.91
CA MET A 1 13.46 21.73 3.52
C MET A 1 13.89 20.27 3.63
N SER A 2 13.31 19.51 4.56
CA SER A 2 13.59 18.07 4.65
C SER A 2 13.08 17.39 3.39
N LEU A 3 13.95 16.69 2.67
CA LEU A 3 13.54 15.84 1.56
C LEU A 3 12.80 14.65 2.16
N SER A 4 11.48 14.59 1.96
CA SER A 4 10.66 13.47 2.45
C SER A 4 11.31 12.12 2.15
N ILE A 5 11.37 11.24 3.14
CA ILE A 5 12.17 10.00 3.09
C ILE A 5 11.79 9.07 1.93
N TRP A 6 10.54 9.10 1.49
CA TRP A 6 10.04 8.33 0.34
C TRP A 6 10.73 8.69 -0.97
N ARG A 7 11.22 9.94 -1.13
CA ARG A 7 12.01 10.34 -2.32
C ARG A 7 13.44 9.81 -2.27
N GLN A 8 13.95 9.50 -1.07
CA GLN A 8 15.29 8.95 -0.87
C GLN A 8 15.31 7.43 -1.01
N CYS A 9 14.15 6.76 -0.87
CA CYS A 9 13.99 5.31 -0.94
C CYS A 9 13.09 4.90 -2.11
N PRO A 10 13.59 4.89 -3.36
CA PRO A 10 12.79 4.55 -4.54
C PRO A 10 12.27 3.10 -4.50
N ASP A 11 12.97 2.20 -3.84
CA ASP A 11 12.56 0.81 -3.61
C ASP A 11 11.26 0.71 -2.81
N LEU A 12 11.14 1.48 -1.72
CA LEU A 12 9.95 1.51 -0.89
C LEU A 12 8.78 2.16 -1.64
N MET A 13 9.03 3.15 -2.49
CA MET A 13 8.02 3.76 -3.35
C MET A 13 7.38 2.78 -4.31
N VAL A 14 8.16 1.91 -4.94
CA VAL A 14 7.64 0.88 -5.86
C VAL A 14 6.72 -0.07 -5.11
N ARG A 15 7.14 -0.54 -3.93
CA ARG A 15 6.34 -1.44 -3.07
C ARG A 15 5.05 -0.78 -2.60
N LEU A 16 5.12 0.49 -2.18
CA LEU A 16 3.99 1.26 -1.70
C LEU A 16 2.98 1.53 -2.84
N THR A 17 3.46 1.79 -4.05
CA THR A 17 2.62 1.93 -5.25
C THR A 17 1.93 0.62 -5.61
N ALA A 18 2.65 -0.52 -5.54
CA ALA A 18 2.05 -1.83 -5.75
C ALA A 18 0.96 -2.13 -4.70
N ALA A 19 1.23 -1.81 -3.44
CA ALA A 19 0.28 -1.97 -2.35
C ALA A 19 -0.96 -1.07 -2.52
N GLN A 20 -0.78 0.18 -2.98
CA GLN A 20 -1.88 1.12 -3.24
C GLN A 20 -2.86 0.61 -4.31
N ASN A 21 -2.35 -0.06 -5.34
CA ASN A 21 -3.16 -0.58 -6.43
C ASN A 21 -3.84 -1.93 -6.10
N HIS A 22 -3.60 -2.49 -4.91
CA HIS A 22 -4.16 -3.77 -4.53
C HIS A 22 -5.63 -3.62 -4.04
N PRO A 23 -6.58 -4.47 -4.50
CA PRO A 23 -8.00 -4.36 -4.13
C PRO A 23 -8.30 -4.58 -2.65
N ALA A 24 -7.36 -5.14 -1.90
CA ALA A 24 -7.44 -5.26 -0.44
C ALA A 24 -7.23 -3.95 0.31
N ASN A 25 -6.51 -3.03 -0.32
CA ASN A 25 -6.06 -1.80 0.29
C ASN A 25 -6.97 -0.69 -0.19
N THR A 26 -7.61 0.01 0.75
CA THR A 26 -8.37 1.20 0.41
C THR A 26 -7.39 2.31 0.08
N SER A 27 -7.58 2.97 -1.05
CA SER A 27 -6.73 4.07 -1.54
C SER A 27 -6.84 5.36 -0.70
N ILE A 28 -7.27 5.25 0.55
CA ILE A 28 -7.41 6.36 1.49
C ILE A 28 -5.99 6.75 1.91
N ASP A 29 -5.41 7.63 1.10
CA ASP A 29 -4.26 8.47 1.43
C ASP A 29 -2.93 7.77 1.76
N ILE A 30 -2.71 6.56 1.25
CA ILE A 30 -1.44 5.80 1.43
C ILE A 30 -0.21 6.64 1.06
N MET A 31 -0.27 7.35 -0.07
CA MET A 31 0.82 8.22 -0.54
C MET A 31 0.96 9.50 0.31
N THR A 32 -0.15 10.03 0.80
CA THR A 32 -0.18 11.21 1.67
C THR A 32 0.48 10.89 3.01
N PHE A 33 0.17 9.73 3.60
CA PHE A 33 0.82 9.24 4.83
C PHE A 33 2.31 8.93 4.62
N ALA A 34 2.69 8.35 3.47
CA ALA A 34 4.10 8.15 3.14
C ALA A 34 4.90 9.45 3.05
N GLY A 35 4.24 10.55 2.64
CA GLY A 35 4.80 11.90 2.63
C GLY A 35 5.06 12.49 4.01
N MET A 36 4.38 11.97 5.05
CA MET A 36 4.53 12.39 6.45
C MET A 36 5.57 11.56 7.22
N CYS A 37 6.05 10.44 6.67
CA CYS A 37 7.11 9.66 7.29
C CYS A 37 8.43 10.44 7.28
N GLU A 38 9.07 10.51 8.44
CA GLU A 38 10.34 11.24 8.61
C GLU A 38 11.54 10.27 8.56
N THR A 39 11.31 8.99 8.85
CA THR A 39 12.34 7.95 8.89
C THR A 39 12.05 6.80 7.93
N ARG A 40 13.10 6.07 7.56
CA ARG A 40 13.00 4.92 6.64
C ARG A 40 12.19 3.80 7.31
N GLU A 41 12.40 3.58 8.59
CA GLU A 41 11.78 2.54 9.39
C GLU A 41 10.26 2.75 9.51
N GLU A 42 9.81 4.01 9.62
CA GLU A 42 8.39 4.35 9.58
C GLU A 42 7.76 4.04 8.23
N LEU A 43 8.44 4.42 7.15
CA LEU A 43 7.99 4.14 5.79
C LEU A 43 7.94 2.63 5.53
N GLU A 44 8.94 1.87 5.98
CA GLU A 44 8.98 0.41 5.88
C GLU A 44 7.82 -0.24 6.65
N ARG A 45 7.57 0.16 7.90
CA ARG A 45 6.41 -0.35 8.66
C ARG A 45 5.09 -0.01 7.98
N HIS A 46 5.01 1.15 7.35
CA HIS A 46 3.83 1.56 6.59
C HIS A 46 3.61 0.65 5.37
N VAL A 47 4.65 0.40 4.57
CA VAL A 47 4.62 -0.55 3.44
C VAL A 47 4.21 -1.95 3.92
N GLU A 48 4.87 -2.47 4.95
CA GLU A 48 4.59 -3.82 5.48
C GLU A 48 3.13 -3.98 5.91
N ARG A 49 2.52 -2.95 6.51
CA ARG A 49 1.13 -2.98 6.93
C ARG A 49 0.20 -3.28 5.75
N PHE A 50 0.40 -2.63 4.61
CA PHE A 50 -0.43 -2.84 3.42
C PHE A 50 -0.09 -4.12 2.67
N GLU A 51 1.16 -4.55 2.68
CA GLU A 51 1.54 -5.86 2.14
C GLU A 51 0.91 -7.00 2.94
N ARG A 52 0.86 -6.91 4.27
CA ARG A 52 0.15 -7.89 5.10
C ARG A 52 -1.35 -7.91 4.83
N ALA A 53 -1.96 -6.74 4.66
CA ALA A 53 -3.38 -6.64 4.29
C ALA A 53 -3.64 -7.26 2.90
N ALA A 54 -2.75 -7.02 1.93
CA ALA A 54 -2.80 -7.63 0.62
C ALA A 54 -2.64 -9.17 0.68
N ALA A 55 -1.70 -9.67 1.48
CA ALA A 55 -1.48 -11.10 1.68
C ALA A 55 -2.66 -11.79 2.38
N ALA A 56 -3.35 -11.09 3.29
CA ALA A 56 -4.53 -11.57 3.99
C ALA A 56 -5.82 -11.43 3.17
N PHE A 57 -5.77 -10.80 2.00
CA PHE A 57 -6.95 -10.55 1.19
C PHE A 57 -7.49 -11.82 0.56
N ILE A 58 -8.71 -12.17 0.94
CA ILE A 58 -9.48 -13.20 0.29
C ILE A 58 -10.43 -12.49 -0.67
N PRO A 59 -10.21 -12.58 -2.00
CA PRO A 59 -11.10 -11.94 -2.96
C PRO A 59 -12.53 -12.48 -2.76
N PRO A 60 -13.55 -11.62 -2.78
CA PRO A 60 -14.92 -12.09 -2.66
C PRO A 60 -15.17 -13.12 -3.76
N ARG A 61 -15.67 -14.30 -3.38
CA ARG A 61 -16.04 -15.34 -4.34
C ARG A 61 -16.99 -14.72 -5.35
N ARG A 62 -16.51 -14.55 -6.59
CA ARG A 62 -17.27 -14.00 -7.71
C ARG A 62 -18.52 -14.86 -7.80
N ASN A 63 -19.65 -14.31 -7.38
CA ASN A 63 -20.92 -15.01 -7.40
C ASN A 63 -21.20 -15.25 -8.88
N CYS A 64 -20.93 -16.48 -9.36
CA CYS A 64 -21.23 -16.88 -10.72
C CYS A 64 -22.75 -16.90 -10.81
N ARG A 65 -23.36 -15.74 -11.08
CA ARG A 65 -24.75 -15.66 -11.51
C ARG A 65 -24.81 -16.43 -12.81
N ARG A 66 -25.17 -17.70 -12.66
CA ARG A 66 -25.60 -18.60 -13.72
C ARG A 66 -26.86 -17.95 -14.27
N ILE A 67 -26.71 -17.22 -15.38
CA ILE A 67 -27.83 -16.71 -16.15
C ILE A 67 -28.46 -17.97 -16.75
N ALA A 68 -29.63 -18.34 -16.24
CA ALA A 68 -30.46 -19.42 -16.78
C ALA A 68 -31.24 -18.91 -17.99
#